data_AF-A0A7W8D5L7-F1
#
_entry.id   AF-A0A7W8D5L7-F1
#
_cell.length_a   1.000
_cell.length_b   1.000
_cell.length_c   1.000
_cell.angle_alpha   90.00
_cell.angle_beta   90.00
_cell.angle_gamma   90.00
#
_symmetry.space_group_name_H-M   'P 1'
#
loop_
_entity.id
_entity.type
_entity.pdbx_description
1 polymer ?
#
loop_
_entity_poly.entity_id
_entity_poly.type
_entity_poly.pdbx_seq_one_letter_code
_entity_poly.pdbx_strand_id
1 'polypeptide(L)'
;MGRRTSLIGVLVTSHARAVREQKARERHRIAQARRHEQARAAAARALAAEHRAVEASHRAAAAQDARLAKSRERAEKDAERARARDEKEAERQAHIDAQESAEERTLELQDQVSELQSVLSRTLNVDDRIDFDSLRIDEPPPSFLKPKLSLPAYVPDRDLVDPPKPASLEALTAAKVRPASFFERLFRSTRVARETAAVAKAHAEAMSDFEKASALVARRRREHRADYDRACASLTDEHLRRVEDAREAHDREVEAHTEKRRQRDAEVTALEQAYARGDVESVVLYNEMVLARSDYPAGFPDLRRAAYQPESRQLVIDFELPTASIVPAVAEYRYVKARRAIEEKPRKPADIKAIYRELVAQVALRTIHEVLEADQGNHIDAVVFSGYINKIDATTGLDTRPYLVSVRTTKEAFLAINLARVEPQACLKNLGANVSASPEEARAVRPVVEFDMVDPRFIGETDVLSQLDARPNLMELTPSEFEGLVGNLFTQMGLETKLTRSSRDGGVDAIAFDTRPILGGKVVIQAKRYRHTVGVSAVRDLYGTMLNEGASKGIIVTTSGFGPDAYAFANEKPLEMIDGGGLLYLLESVGRPARIIMPSDV
;
A
#
# COMPACT_ATOMS: atom_id res chain seq x y z
N MET A 1 116.60 -63.69 -24.57
CA MET A 1 115.14 -63.93 -24.69
C MET A 1 114.77 -63.98 -26.17
N GLY A 2 113.75 -64.75 -26.62
CA GLY A 2 113.51 -65.07 -28.05
C GLY A 2 112.03 -65.05 -28.50
N ARG A 3 111.71 -65.53 -29.74
CA ARG A 3 110.34 -65.57 -30.36
C ARG A 3 110.19 -66.58 -31.54
N ARG A 4 108.94 -66.98 -31.88
CA ARG A 4 108.42 -67.82 -33.03
C ARG A 4 106.86 -67.61 -33.17
N THR A 5 105.96 -68.21 -33.99
CA THR A 5 105.86 -69.13 -35.20
C THR A 5 104.39 -69.07 -35.73
N SER A 6 104.05 -69.32 -37.03
CA SER A 6 102.69 -69.84 -37.45
C SER A 6 102.52 -70.25 -38.95
N LEU A 7 101.40 -70.91 -39.30
CA LEU A 7 101.03 -71.56 -40.60
C LEU A 7 99.49 -71.82 -40.69
N ILE A 8 98.75 -71.50 -41.79
CA ILE A 8 97.25 -71.66 -41.84
C ILE A 8 96.52 -72.04 -43.17
N GLY A 9 96.77 -71.42 -44.33
CA GLY A 9 95.69 -71.31 -45.35
C GLY A 9 95.74 -72.27 -46.55
N VAL A 10 94.78 -73.22 -46.68
CA VAL A 10 94.64 -74.12 -47.87
C VAL A 10 93.20 -74.58 -48.21
N LEU A 11 92.43 -75.12 -47.26
CA LEU A 11 91.51 -76.27 -47.44
C LEU A 11 90.18 -76.10 -48.26
N VAL A 12 89.98 -75.09 -49.11
CA VAL A 12 88.61 -74.56 -49.36
C VAL A 12 87.84 -75.06 -50.61
N THR A 13 88.48 -75.56 -51.68
CA THR A 13 87.90 -75.43 -53.06
C THR A 13 87.11 -76.59 -53.69
N SER A 14 87.15 -77.84 -53.21
CA SER A 14 86.70 -79.00 -54.01
C SER A 14 85.18 -79.24 -54.13
N HIS A 15 84.36 -78.63 -53.25
CA HIS A 15 83.03 -79.13 -52.88
C HIS A 15 81.88 -78.84 -53.88
N ALA A 16 82.14 -78.30 -55.07
CA ALA A 16 81.16 -77.47 -55.78
C ALA A 16 80.33 -78.13 -56.93
N ARG A 17 80.71 -79.29 -57.48
CA ARG A 17 80.26 -79.67 -58.85
C ARG A 17 79.10 -80.68 -58.97
N ALA A 18 78.97 -81.67 -58.09
CA ALA A 18 78.02 -82.80 -58.24
C ALA A 18 76.52 -82.45 -58.09
N VAL A 19 76.16 -81.16 -58.14
CA VAL A 19 74.95 -80.59 -57.50
C VAL A 19 73.94 -80.06 -58.54
N ARG A 20 74.10 -80.41 -59.84
CA ARG A 20 73.34 -79.75 -60.94
C ARG A 20 72.28 -80.59 -61.65
N GLU A 21 72.54 -81.87 -61.94
CA GLU A 21 71.81 -82.56 -63.02
C GLU A 21 70.60 -83.40 -62.55
N GLN A 22 70.59 -83.80 -61.28
CA GLN A 22 69.47 -84.45 -60.57
C GLN A 22 68.28 -83.48 -60.32
N LYS A 23 67.98 -82.59 -61.27
CA LYS A 23 67.06 -81.45 -61.14
C LYS A 23 66.08 -81.30 -62.31
N ALA A 24 66.02 -82.28 -63.21
CA ALA A 24 65.26 -82.20 -64.47
C ALA A 24 64.02 -83.10 -64.51
N ARG A 25 64.16 -84.43 -64.35
CA ARG A 25 63.05 -85.38 -64.53
C ARG A 25 61.98 -85.33 -63.43
N GLU A 26 62.30 -84.82 -62.24
CA GLU A 26 61.33 -84.39 -61.21
C GLU A 26 60.14 -83.63 -61.82
N ARG A 27 60.43 -82.70 -62.74
CA ARG A 27 59.58 -81.54 -63.04
C ARG A 27 58.19 -81.88 -63.58
N HIS A 28 58.02 -82.96 -64.35
CA HIS A 28 56.75 -83.25 -65.03
C HIS A 28 55.78 -84.12 -64.20
N ARG A 29 56.24 -85.13 -63.47
CA ARG A 29 55.33 -85.91 -62.60
C ARG A 29 54.75 -85.02 -61.49
N ILE A 30 55.59 -84.10 -61.00
CA ILE A 30 55.22 -82.95 -60.18
C ILE A 30 54.12 -82.08 -60.83
N ALA A 31 54.12 -81.87 -62.15
CA ALA A 31 53.17 -80.97 -62.82
C ALA A 31 51.72 -81.46 -62.87
N GLN A 32 51.49 -82.78 -62.89
CA GLN A 32 50.12 -83.34 -62.91
C GLN A 32 49.56 -83.49 -61.48
N ALA A 33 50.40 -83.88 -60.52
CA ALA A 33 50.10 -83.80 -59.10
C ALA A 33 49.67 -82.37 -58.71
N ARG A 34 50.46 -81.37 -59.13
CA ARG A 34 50.17 -79.94 -58.97
C ARG A 34 48.78 -79.52 -59.44
N ARG A 35 48.17 -80.15 -60.46
CA ARG A 35 46.82 -79.76 -60.93
C ARG A 35 45.70 -80.25 -60.02
N HIS A 36 45.75 -81.50 -59.56
CA HIS A 36 44.76 -82.00 -58.59
C HIS A 36 44.96 -81.36 -57.20
N GLU A 37 46.22 -81.11 -56.83
CA GLU A 37 46.62 -80.31 -55.68
C GLU A 37 46.09 -78.88 -55.78
N GLN A 38 46.22 -78.21 -56.94
CA GLN A 38 45.65 -76.88 -57.20
C GLN A 38 44.12 -76.86 -57.07
N ALA A 39 43.41 -77.87 -57.58
CA ALA A 39 41.95 -77.94 -57.47
C ALA A 39 41.48 -78.15 -56.02
N ARG A 40 42.10 -79.08 -55.27
CA ARG A 40 41.84 -79.26 -53.83
C ARG A 40 42.22 -78.01 -53.03
N ALA A 41 43.34 -77.38 -53.36
CA ALA A 41 43.76 -76.11 -52.75
C ALA A 41 42.79 -74.96 -53.09
N ALA A 42 42.16 -74.93 -54.27
CA ALA A 42 41.16 -73.93 -54.62
C ALA A 42 39.89 -74.07 -53.77
N ALA A 43 39.35 -75.29 -53.64
CA ALA A 43 38.20 -75.56 -52.77
C ALA A 43 38.53 -75.26 -51.29
N ALA A 44 39.70 -75.70 -50.81
CA ALA A 44 40.17 -75.41 -49.46
C ALA A 44 40.37 -73.89 -49.22
N ARG A 45 40.85 -73.13 -50.21
CA ARG A 45 40.96 -71.66 -50.15
C ARG A 45 39.62 -70.97 -50.11
N ALA A 46 38.59 -71.49 -50.79
CA ALA A 46 37.23 -70.94 -50.78
C ALA A 46 36.58 -71.16 -49.41
N LEU A 47 36.58 -72.39 -48.89
CA LEU A 47 36.00 -72.70 -47.59
C LEU A 47 36.77 -72.00 -46.44
N ALA A 48 38.10 -71.88 -46.55
CA ALA A 48 38.90 -71.05 -45.67
C ALA A 48 38.69 -69.53 -45.89
N ALA A 49 38.16 -69.07 -47.01
CA ALA A 49 37.77 -67.67 -47.22
C ALA A 49 36.42 -67.37 -46.54
N GLU A 50 35.44 -68.29 -46.64
CA GLU A 50 34.18 -68.20 -45.90
C GLU A 50 34.41 -68.21 -44.38
N HIS A 51 35.23 -69.15 -43.87
CA HIS A 51 35.58 -69.19 -42.45
C HIS A 51 36.24 -67.87 -41.99
N ARG A 52 37.20 -67.34 -42.76
CA ARG A 52 37.82 -66.04 -42.47
C ARG A 52 36.85 -64.86 -42.59
N ALA A 53 35.83 -64.92 -43.45
CA ALA A 53 34.80 -63.90 -43.56
C ALA A 53 33.86 -63.92 -42.35
N VAL A 54 33.46 -65.10 -41.88
CA VAL A 54 32.68 -65.28 -40.64
C VAL A 54 33.48 -64.82 -39.41
N GLU A 55 34.76 -65.24 -39.29
CA GLU A 55 35.68 -64.74 -38.26
C GLU A 55 35.90 -63.21 -38.34
N ALA A 56 35.94 -62.64 -39.54
CA ALA A 56 36.08 -61.19 -39.72
C ALA A 56 34.80 -60.46 -39.31
N SER A 57 33.62 -61.02 -39.62
CA SER A 57 32.32 -60.51 -39.18
C SER A 57 32.19 -60.52 -37.65
N HIS A 58 32.47 -61.66 -37.01
CA HIS A 58 32.46 -61.75 -35.54
C HIS A 58 33.48 -60.81 -34.87
N ARG A 59 34.68 -60.65 -35.45
CA ARG A 59 35.66 -59.66 -34.95
C ARG A 59 35.22 -58.22 -35.18
N ALA A 60 34.54 -57.92 -36.28
CA ALA A 60 33.98 -56.59 -36.55
C ALA A 60 32.86 -56.26 -35.56
N ALA A 61 31.94 -57.20 -35.32
CA ALA A 61 30.89 -57.08 -34.30
C ALA A 61 31.49 -56.87 -32.90
N ALA A 62 32.38 -57.76 -32.45
CA ALA A 62 33.03 -57.62 -31.14
C ALA A 62 33.83 -56.30 -30.99
N ALA A 63 34.46 -55.83 -32.07
CA ALA A 63 35.14 -54.52 -32.09
C ALA A 63 34.15 -53.33 -32.08
N GLN A 64 32.96 -53.48 -32.66
CA GLN A 64 31.87 -52.50 -32.60
C GLN A 64 31.27 -52.46 -31.19
N ASP A 65 30.99 -53.61 -30.57
CA ASP A 65 30.47 -53.71 -29.20
C ASP A 65 31.46 -53.14 -28.19
N ALA A 66 32.76 -53.46 -28.32
CA ALA A 66 33.82 -52.88 -27.49
C ALA A 66 33.96 -51.35 -27.67
N ARG A 67 33.71 -50.82 -28.88
CA ARG A 67 33.64 -49.36 -29.12
C ARG A 67 32.41 -48.76 -28.45
N LEU A 68 31.25 -49.39 -28.56
CA LEU A 68 29.99 -48.93 -27.95
C LEU A 68 30.06 -48.94 -26.42
N ALA A 69 30.59 -50.00 -25.82
CA ALA A 69 30.84 -50.08 -24.37
C ALA A 69 31.79 -48.94 -23.93
N LYS A 70 32.90 -48.73 -24.63
CA LYS A 70 33.86 -47.66 -24.32
C LYS A 70 33.32 -46.25 -24.57
N SER A 71 32.33 -46.07 -25.46
CA SER A 71 31.62 -44.79 -25.60
C SER A 71 30.60 -44.56 -24.49
N ARG A 72 29.93 -45.61 -23.99
CA ARG A 72 29.03 -45.52 -22.83
C ARG A 72 29.80 -45.17 -21.56
N GLU A 73 30.87 -45.90 -21.27
CA GLU A 73 31.76 -45.66 -20.13
C GLU A 73 32.30 -44.21 -20.08
N ARG A 74 32.57 -43.62 -21.27
CA ARG A 74 32.96 -42.22 -21.39
C ARG A 74 31.80 -41.27 -21.14
N ALA A 75 30.65 -41.49 -21.79
CA ALA A 75 29.46 -40.66 -21.61
C ALA A 75 28.96 -40.68 -20.15
N GLU A 76 29.05 -41.82 -19.45
CA GLU A 76 28.74 -41.96 -18.03
C GLU A 76 29.68 -41.10 -17.16
N LYS A 77 31.00 -41.20 -17.38
CA LYS A 77 32.01 -40.42 -16.63
C LYS A 77 31.95 -38.93 -16.93
N ASP A 78 31.64 -38.54 -18.17
CA ASP A 78 31.51 -37.14 -18.55
C ASP A 78 30.16 -36.55 -18.06
N ALA A 79 29.10 -37.36 -17.94
CA ALA A 79 27.85 -36.96 -17.28
C ALA A 79 27.97 -36.87 -15.75
N GLU A 80 28.74 -37.76 -15.11
CA GLU A 80 29.11 -37.66 -13.69
C GLU A 80 29.88 -36.36 -13.42
N ARG A 81 30.85 -36.03 -14.28
CA ARG A 81 31.62 -34.79 -14.23
C ARG A 81 30.79 -33.53 -14.52
N ALA A 82 29.75 -33.63 -15.36
CA ALA A 82 28.80 -32.54 -15.57
C ALA A 82 28.04 -32.29 -14.26
N ARG A 83 27.35 -33.31 -13.71
CA ARG A 83 26.62 -33.20 -12.44
C ARG A 83 27.47 -32.64 -11.30
N ALA A 84 28.73 -33.08 -11.16
CA ALA A 84 29.66 -32.60 -10.15
C ALA A 84 30.27 -31.19 -10.42
N ARG A 85 29.94 -30.57 -11.56
CA ARG A 85 30.10 -29.13 -11.82
C ARG A 85 28.79 -28.40 -11.54
N ASP A 86 27.69 -28.88 -12.11
CA ASP A 86 26.34 -28.32 -11.94
C ASP A 86 26.00 -28.13 -10.44
N GLU A 87 26.30 -29.14 -9.62
CA GLU A 87 26.14 -29.11 -8.15
C GLU A 87 26.99 -28.01 -7.46
N LYS A 88 28.22 -27.78 -7.94
CA LYS A 88 29.13 -26.75 -7.40
C LYS A 88 28.80 -25.36 -7.90
N GLU A 89 28.28 -25.25 -9.11
CA GLU A 89 27.78 -23.99 -9.67
C GLU A 89 26.47 -23.60 -8.98
N ALA A 90 25.56 -24.56 -8.71
CA ALA A 90 24.37 -24.35 -7.88
C ALA A 90 24.71 -24.01 -6.42
N GLU A 91 25.68 -24.69 -5.78
CA GLU A 91 26.15 -24.33 -4.44
C GLU A 91 26.78 -22.93 -4.41
N ARG A 92 27.57 -22.58 -5.43
CA ARG A 92 28.13 -21.23 -5.57
C ARG A 92 27.03 -20.19 -5.75
N GLN A 93 26.01 -20.46 -6.55
CA GLN A 93 24.90 -19.53 -6.78
C GLN A 93 24.09 -19.35 -5.49
N ALA A 94 23.70 -20.43 -4.80
CA ALA A 94 23.00 -20.34 -3.52
C ALA A 94 23.79 -19.63 -2.40
N HIS A 95 25.12 -19.52 -2.51
CA HIS A 95 25.94 -18.67 -1.65
C HIS A 95 25.96 -17.18 -2.06
N ILE A 96 25.73 -16.88 -3.33
CA ILE A 96 25.57 -15.52 -3.87
C ILE A 96 24.16 -15.02 -3.55
N ASP A 97 23.11 -15.77 -3.92
CA ASP A 97 21.70 -15.44 -3.66
C ASP A 97 21.45 -15.14 -2.16
N ALA A 98 22.07 -15.92 -1.27
CA ALA A 98 21.95 -15.75 0.18
C ALA A 98 22.83 -14.63 0.76
N GLN A 99 23.83 -14.14 0.02
CA GLN A 99 24.56 -12.92 0.34
C GLN A 99 23.76 -11.70 -0.15
N GLU A 100 23.30 -11.71 -1.40
CA GLU A 100 22.47 -10.65 -2.00
C GLU A 100 21.21 -10.42 -1.16
N SER A 101 20.48 -11.47 -0.76
CA SER A 101 19.30 -11.34 0.13
C SER A 101 19.63 -10.88 1.56
N ALA A 102 20.89 -10.96 2.00
CA ALA A 102 21.32 -10.35 3.27
C ALA A 102 21.67 -8.86 3.10
N GLU A 103 22.20 -8.48 1.94
CA GLU A 103 22.50 -7.09 1.57
C GLU A 103 21.19 -6.32 1.30
N GLU A 104 20.23 -6.89 0.56
CA GLU A 104 18.89 -6.34 0.33
C GLU A 104 18.16 -5.97 1.63
N ARG A 105 18.02 -6.93 2.56
CA ARG A 105 17.38 -6.68 3.87
C ARG A 105 18.14 -5.66 4.73
N THR A 106 19.45 -5.53 4.51
CA THR A 106 20.26 -4.52 5.21
C THR A 106 20.03 -3.13 4.63
N LEU A 107 19.75 -3.01 3.32
CA LEU A 107 19.30 -1.78 2.68
C LEU A 107 17.89 -1.41 3.15
N GLU A 108 16.93 -2.36 3.18
CA GLU A 108 15.58 -2.12 3.72
C GLU A 108 15.62 -1.55 5.16
N LEU A 109 16.47 -2.10 6.04
CA LEU A 109 16.69 -1.58 7.41
C LEU A 109 17.37 -0.21 7.47
N GLN A 110 18.17 0.16 6.45
CA GLN A 110 18.82 1.46 6.36
C GLN A 110 17.85 2.51 5.83
N ASP A 111 17.06 2.18 4.83
CA ASP A 111 16.01 3.04 4.28
C ASP A 111 14.95 3.35 5.35
N GLN A 112 14.43 2.34 6.06
CA GLN A 112 13.50 2.55 7.18
C GLN A 112 14.04 3.53 8.24
N VAL A 113 15.32 3.42 8.61
CA VAL A 113 15.94 4.34 9.57
C VAL A 113 16.16 5.72 8.96
N SER A 114 16.51 5.80 7.68
CA SER A 114 16.62 7.05 6.92
C SER A 114 15.26 7.78 6.85
N GLU A 115 14.15 7.06 6.71
CA GLU A 115 12.79 7.62 6.76
C GLU A 115 12.52 8.28 8.12
N LEU A 116 12.74 7.55 9.21
CA LEU A 116 12.58 8.05 10.58
C LEU A 116 13.51 9.23 10.90
N GLN A 117 14.70 9.26 10.30
CA GLN A 117 15.67 10.36 10.47
C GLN A 117 15.43 11.55 9.54
N SER A 118 14.56 11.45 8.53
CA SER A 118 14.29 12.51 7.54
C SER A 118 12.90 13.14 7.65
N VAL A 119 12.06 12.71 8.58
CA VAL A 119 10.67 13.17 8.81
C VAL A 119 10.51 14.70 8.71
N LEU A 120 11.33 15.49 9.41
CA LEU A 120 11.28 16.95 9.34
C LEU A 120 11.80 17.47 8.00
N SER A 121 12.89 16.92 7.47
CA SER A 121 13.49 17.39 6.21
C SER A 121 12.61 17.16 4.97
N ARG A 122 11.67 16.21 5.02
CA ARG A 122 10.74 15.91 3.93
C ARG A 122 9.66 16.98 3.73
N THR A 123 9.06 17.52 4.80
CA THR A 123 8.04 18.61 4.72
C THR A 123 8.61 19.94 4.20
N LEU A 124 9.89 20.29 4.49
CA LEU A 124 10.48 21.61 4.17
C LEU A 124 10.53 22.00 2.67
N ASN A 125 10.05 21.15 1.76
CA ASN A 125 9.97 21.40 0.31
C ASN A 125 8.57 21.07 -0.26
N VAL A 126 7.58 20.83 0.60
CA VAL A 126 6.17 20.56 0.27
C VAL A 126 5.38 21.82 0.63
N ASP A 127 4.37 22.16 -0.16
CA ASP A 127 3.38 23.17 0.25
C ASP A 127 2.22 22.44 0.93
N ASP A 128 2.18 22.50 2.27
CA ASP A 128 1.17 21.82 3.09
C ASP A 128 -0.20 22.54 3.09
N ARG A 129 -0.37 23.64 2.30
CA ARG A 129 -1.65 24.32 2.11
C ARG A 129 -2.68 23.43 1.44
N ILE A 130 -3.92 23.56 1.88
CA ILE A 130 -5.08 22.98 1.19
C ILE A 130 -5.63 24.02 0.23
N ASP A 131 -5.37 23.82 -1.05
CA ASP A 131 -6.20 24.38 -2.12
C ASP A 131 -7.64 23.85 -1.95
N PHE A 132 -8.61 24.76 -1.84
CA PHE A 132 -10.02 24.40 -1.70
C PHE A 132 -10.60 23.83 -2.99
N ASP A 133 -10.09 24.23 -4.18
CA ASP A 133 -10.55 23.65 -5.44
C ASP A 133 -10.13 22.16 -5.55
N SER A 134 -9.01 21.77 -4.93
CA SER A 134 -8.59 20.37 -4.74
C SER A 134 -9.57 19.50 -3.92
N LEU A 135 -10.61 20.08 -3.31
CA LEU A 135 -11.64 19.36 -2.54
C LEU A 135 -12.93 19.11 -3.35
N ARG A 136 -13.03 19.70 -4.55
CA ARG A 136 -14.13 19.57 -5.49
C ARG A 136 -14.05 18.22 -6.24
N ILE A 137 -15.08 17.88 -6.99
CA ILE A 137 -15.11 16.65 -7.80
C ILE A 137 -14.70 17.01 -9.22
N ASP A 138 -13.46 16.72 -9.60
CA ASP A 138 -13.00 16.94 -10.98
C ASP A 138 -13.53 15.90 -11.98
N GLU A 139 -13.94 14.73 -11.50
CA GLU A 139 -14.36 13.59 -12.33
C GLU A 139 -15.38 14.00 -13.41
N PRO A 140 -15.12 13.69 -14.69
CA PRO A 140 -16.08 13.96 -15.76
C PRO A 140 -17.37 13.14 -15.54
N PRO A 141 -18.51 13.58 -16.09
CA PRO A 141 -19.72 12.75 -16.09
C PRO A 141 -19.46 11.41 -16.79
N PRO A 142 -20.25 10.37 -16.46
CA PRO A 142 -20.17 9.08 -17.16
C PRO A 142 -20.39 9.24 -18.66
N SER A 143 -19.99 8.23 -19.45
CA SER A 143 -20.10 8.28 -20.92
C SER A 143 -21.14 7.30 -21.45
N PHE A 144 -21.99 7.73 -22.38
CA PHE A 144 -23.07 6.90 -22.92
C PHE A 144 -22.54 5.73 -23.77
N LEU A 145 -22.55 4.53 -23.20
CA LEU A 145 -22.21 3.29 -23.91
C LEU A 145 -23.43 2.74 -24.67
N LYS A 146 -23.70 3.28 -25.86
CA LYS A 146 -24.81 2.82 -26.71
C LYS A 146 -24.73 1.30 -26.96
N PRO A 147 -25.81 0.52 -26.68
CA PRO A 147 -25.91 -0.88 -27.06
C PRO A 147 -25.63 -1.14 -28.55
N LYS A 148 -25.14 -2.34 -28.89
CA LYS A 148 -24.88 -2.75 -30.27
C LYS A 148 -26.04 -3.57 -30.82
N LEU A 149 -26.50 -3.25 -32.03
CA LEU A 149 -27.43 -4.09 -32.78
C LEU A 149 -26.65 -5.19 -33.51
N SER A 150 -27.19 -6.41 -33.50
CA SER A 150 -26.73 -7.53 -34.32
C SER A 150 -27.96 -8.16 -34.98
N LEU A 151 -27.95 -8.25 -36.31
CA LEU A 151 -29.01 -8.87 -37.09
C LEU A 151 -28.49 -10.17 -37.74
N PRO A 152 -29.31 -11.22 -37.84
CA PRO A 152 -28.93 -12.43 -38.56
C PRO A 152 -28.74 -12.13 -40.05
N ALA A 153 -27.82 -12.83 -40.71
CA ALA A 153 -27.70 -12.76 -42.17
C ALA A 153 -28.83 -13.56 -42.85
N TYR A 154 -29.38 -13.05 -43.95
CA TYR A 154 -30.38 -13.80 -44.73
C TYR A 154 -29.74 -15.03 -45.37
N VAL A 155 -30.18 -16.22 -44.95
CA VAL A 155 -29.82 -17.50 -45.56
C VAL A 155 -31.01 -17.97 -46.41
N PRO A 156 -30.89 -18.07 -47.75
CA PRO A 156 -31.96 -18.64 -48.56
C PRO A 156 -32.20 -20.11 -48.23
N ASP A 157 -33.47 -20.49 -48.09
CA ASP A 157 -33.89 -21.89 -48.02
C ASP A 157 -33.41 -22.65 -49.27
N ARG A 158 -32.63 -23.71 -49.04
CA ARG A 158 -31.98 -24.52 -50.08
C ARG A 158 -32.87 -25.62 -50.64
N ASP A 159 -33.93 -25.98 -49.93
CA ASP A 159 -34.86 -27.05 -50.35
C ASP A 159 -35.92 -26.51 -51.34
N LEU A 160 -36.04 -25.18 -51.45
CA LEU A 160 -36.86 -24.48 -52.45
C LEU A 160 -36.18 -24.41 -53.81
N VAL A 161 -35.95 -25.58 -54.43
CA VAL A 161 -35.46 -25.72 -55.82
C VAL A 161 -36.58 -25.37 -56.81
N ASP A 162 -36.26 -24.63 -57.88
CA ASP A 162 -37.22 -24.35 -58.96
C ASP A 162 -37.58 -25.63 -59.74
N PRO A 163 -38.86 -25.86 -60.08
CA PRO A 163 -39.27 -27.06 -60.80
C PRO A 163 -38.66 -27.10 -62.22
N PRO A 164 -38.36 -28.29 -62.76
CA PRO A 164 -37.81 -28.41 -64.11
C PRO A 164 -38.85 -27.93 -65.14
N LYS A 165 -38.48 -26.93 -65.94
CA LYS A 165 -39.35 -26.40 -66.99
C LYS A 165 -39.65 -27.49 -68.04
N PRO A 166 -40.92 -27.72 -68.42
CA PRO A 166 -41.26 -28.65 -69.49
C PRO A 166 -40.54 -28.33 -70.80
N ALA A 167 -40.10 -29.37 -71.50
CA ALA A 167 -39.55 -29.23 -72.85
C ALA A 167 -40.62 -28.67 -73.80
N SER A 168 -40.20 -27.86 -74.79
CA SER A 168 -41.12 -27.21 -75.71
C SER A 168 -42.00 -28.20 -76.47
N LEU A 169 -43.22 -27.78 -76.81
CA LEU A 169 -44.17 -28.59 -77.57
C LEU A 169 -43.57 -29.14 -78.87
N GLU A 170 -42.71 -28.38 -79.56
CA GLU A 170 -42.00 -28.80 -80.76
C GLU A 170 -41.00 -29.94 -80.46
N ALA A 171 -40.20 -29.81 -79.41
CA ALA A 171 -39.27 -30.86 -78.99
C ALA A 171 -40.00 -32.13 -78.52
N LEU A 172 -41.10 -31.99 -77.77
CA LEU A 172 -41.92 -33.13 -77.32
C LEU A 172 -42.63 -33.84 -78.46
N THR A 173 -43.15 -33.10 -79.46
CA THR A 173 -43.77 -33.70 -80.64
C THR A 173 -42.72 -34.37 -81.52
N ALA A 174 -41.57 -33.75 -81.77
CA ALA A 174 -40.45 -34.37 -82.50
C ALA A 174 -39.89 -35.63 -81.81
N ALA A 175 -39.88 -35.69 -80.48
CA ALA A 175 -39.37 -36.83 -79.72
C ALA A 175 -40.38 -37.98 -79.53
N LYS A 176 -41.69 -37.69 -79.47
CA LYS A 176 -42.73 -38.70 -79.17
C LYS A 176 -43.60 -39.09 -80.35
N VAL A 177 -43.74 -38.25 -81.38
CA VAL A 177 -44.55 -38.53 -82.58
C VAL A 177 -43.62 -38.96 -83.71
N ARG A 178 -43.86 -40.15 -84.29
CA ARG A 178 -43.08 -40.61 -85.44
C ARG A 178 -43.49 -39.82 -86.69
N PRO A 179 -42.54 -39.41 -87.56
CA PRO A 179 -42.88 -38.68 -88.78
C PRO A 179 -43.76 -39.54 -89.69
N ALA A 180 -44.80 -38.93 -90.26
CA ALA A 180 -45.79 -39.63 -91.06
C ALA A 180 -45.18 -40.25 -92.33
N SER A 181 -45.38 -41.55 -92.50
CA SER A 181 -44.98 -42.31 -93.69
C SER A 181 -45.71 -41.82 -94.94
N PHE A 182 -45.19 -42.11 -96.13
CA PHE A 182 -45.75 -41.64 -97.41
C PHE A 182 -47.28 -41.88 -97.53
N PHE A 183 -47.74 -43.10 -97.23
CA PHE A 183 -49.16 -43.45 -97.23
C PHE A 183 -49.99 -42.75 -96.12
N GLU A 184 -49.39 -42.47 -94.96
CA GLU A 184 -50.04 -41.77 -93.82
C GLU A 184 -50.21 -40.26 -94.04
N ARG A 185 -49.46 -39.69 -94.99
CA ARG A 185 -49.62 -38.31 -95.47
C ARG A 185 -50.72 -38.19 -96.53
N LEU A 186 -50.88 -39.21 -97.38
CA LEU A 186 -51.87 -39.21 -98.47
C LEU A 186 -53.30 -39.41 -97.94
N PHE A 187 -53.48 -40.31 -96.97
CA PHE A 187 -54.73 -40.49 -96.26
C PHE A 187 -54.61 -39.91 -94.85
N ARG A 188 -55.17 -38.71 -94.63
CA ARG A 188 -55.12 -37.92 -93.37
C ARG A 188 -55.18 -38.79 -92.11
N SER A 189 -54.02 -39.20 -91.59
CA SER A 189 -54.00 -40.29 -90.60
C SER A 189 -54.52 -39.81 -89.24
N THR A 190 -55.56 -40.48 -88.75
CA THR A 190 -56.12 -40.23 -87.41
C THR A 190 -55.12 -40.58 -86.31
N ARG A 191 -54.11 -41.43 -86.58
CA ARG A 191 -53.06 -41.75 -85.60
C ARG A 191 -52.18 -40.53 -85.31
N VAL A 192 -51.56 -39.91 -86.33
CA VAL A 192 -50.66 -38.76 -86.11
C VAL A 192 -51.41 -37.58 -85.50
N ALA A 193 -52.66 -37.32 -85.92
CA ALA A 193 -53.50 -36.29 -85.32
C ALA A 193 -53.86 -36.57 -83.84
N ARG A 194 -54.06 -37.84 -83.46
CA ARG A 194 -54.29 -38.23 -82.05
C ARG A 194 -53.00 -38.20 -81.23
N GLU A 195 -51.86 -38.61 -81.81
CA GLU A 195 -50.55 -38.58 -81.18
C GLU A 195 -50.12 -37.13 -80.88
N THR A 196 -50.25 -36.21 -81.84
CA THR A 196 -49.96 -34.78 -81.59
C THR A 196 -50.94 -34.15 -80.62
N ALA A 197 -52.24 -34.46 -80.69
CA ALA A 197 -53.22 -33.96 -79.72
C ALA A 197 -52.97 -34.50 -78.30
N ALA A 198 -52.56 -35.76 -78.14
CA ALA A 198 -52.19 -36.35 -76.86
C ALA A 198 -50.91 -35.72 -76.29
N VAL A 199 -49.89 -35.48 -77.13
CA VAL A 199 -48.67 -34.76 -76.72
C VAL A 199 -48.98 -33.30 -76.36
N ALA A 200 -49.85 -32.62 -77.10
CA ALA A 200 -50.29 -31.26 -76.80
C ALA A 200 -51.07 -31.17 -75.47
N LYS A 201 -51.97 -32.12 -75.22
CA LYS A 201 -52.69 -32.23 -73.94
C LYS A 201 -51.71 -32.49 -72.79
N ALA A 202 -50.82 -33.48 -72.91
CA ALA A 202 -49.84 -33.79 -71.87
C ALA A 202 -48.84 -32.65 -71.61
N HIS A 203 -48.48 -31.86 -72.65
CA HIS A 203 -47.70 -30.64 -72.50
C HIS A 203 -48.49 -29.54 -71.78
N ALA A 204 -49.78 -29.35 -72.09
CA ALA A 204 -50.63 -28.39 -71.39
C ALA A 204 -50.82 -28.76 -69.90
N GLU A 205 -51.02 -30.04 -69.60
CA GLU A 205 -51.10 -30.55 -68.23
C GLU A 205 -49.78 -30.30 -67.48
N ALA A 206 -48.64 -30.71 -68.06
CA ALA A 206 -47.30 -30.50 -67.51
C ALA A 206 -46.91 -29.01 -67.35
N MET A 207 -47.35 -28.14 -68.26
CA MET A 207 -47.19 -26.68 -68.13
C MET A 207 -48.02 -26.15 -66.97
N SER A 208 -49.29 -26.58 -66.82
CA SER A 208 -50.12 -26.16 -65.68
C SER A 208 -49.54 -26.63 -64.34
N ASP A 209 -48.92 -27.82 -64.30
CA ASP A 209 -48.32 -28.37 -63.08
C ASP A 209 -46.97 -27.72 -62.77
N PHE A 210 -46.17 -27.37 -63.79
CA PHE A 210 -45.00 -26.51 -63.65
C PHE A 210 -45.38 -25.11 -63.14
N GLU A 211 -46.45 -24.50 -63.65
CA GLU A 211 -46.93 -23.20 -63.19
C GLU A 211 -47.42 -23.24 -61.74
N LYS A 212 -48.17 -24.28 -61.34
CA LYS A 212 -48.57 -24.51 -59.94
C LYS A 212 -47.36 -24.71 -59.03
N ALA A 213 -46.40 -25.54 -59.43
CA ALA A 213 -45.19 -25.81 -58.65
C ALA A 213 -44.30 -24.56 -58.52
N SER A 214 -44.13 -23.80 -59.61
CA SER A 214 -43.37 -22.55 -59.63
C SER A 214 -44.04 -21.47 -58.77
N ALA A 215 -45.36 -21.33 -58.85
CA ALA A 215 -46.13 -20.45 -57.97
C ALA A 215 -46.02 -20.86 -56.49
N LEU A 216 -46.00 -22.16 -56.17
CA LEU A 216 -45.80 -22.66 -54.81
C LEU A 216 -44.38 -22.37 -54.28
N VAL A 217 -43.34 -22.59 -55.07
CA VAL A 217 -41.95 -22.25 -54.72
C VAL A 217 -41.78 -20.75 -54.56
N ALA A 218 -42.32 -19.94 -55.47
CA ALA A 218 -42.30 -18.49 -55.39
C ALA A 218 -43.08 -17.97 -54.17
N ARG A 219 -44.20 -18.62 -53.80
CA ARG A 219 -44.94 -18.32 -52.56
C ARG A 219 -44.11 -18.63 -51.32
N ARG A 220 -43.55 -19.84 -51.20
CA ARG A 220 -42.71 -20.23 -50.05
C ARG A 220 -41.48 -19.34 -49.89
N ARG A 221 -40.84 -18.94 -50.99
CA ARG A 221 -39.71 -17.97 -50.96
C ARG A 221 -40.14 -16.60 -50.43
N ARG A 222 -41.38 -16.14 -50.70
CA ARG A 222 -41.94 -14.90 -50.12
C ARG A 222 -42.28 -15.07 -48.64
N GLU A 223 -42.85 -16.20 -48.26
CA GLU A 223 -43.19 -16.52 -46.86
C GLU A 223 -41.92 -16.57 -46.00
N HIS A 224 -40.91 -17.37 -46.39
CA HIS A 224 -39.59 -17.42 -45.74
C HIS A 224 -38.90 -16.05 -45.64
N ARG A 225 -38.99 -15.23 -46.70
CA ARG A 225 -38.42 -13.88 -46.68
C ARG A 225 -39.17 -12.96 -45.70
N ALA A 226 -40.51 -13.04 -45.65
CA ALA A 226 -41.31 -12.29 -44.70
C ALA A 226 -41.09 -12.74 -43.24
N ASP A 227 -40.80 -14.01 -42.99
CA ASP A 227 -40.40 -14.50 -41.66
C ASP A 227 -39.05 -13.92 -41.21
N TYR A 228 -38.06 -13.88 -42.10
CA TYR A 228 -36.79 -13.21 -41.82
C TYR A 228 -36.96 -11.70 -41.60
N ASP A 229 -37.73 -11.01 -42.45
CA ASP A 229 -37.96 -9.56 -42.31
C ASP A 229 -38.71 -9.26 -41.00
N ARG A 230 -39.66 -10.11 -40.58
CA ARG A 230 -40.32 -10.04 -39.25
C ARG A 230 -39.32 -10.21 -38.10
N ALA A 231 -38.45 -11.21 -38.16
CA ALA A 231 -37.45 -11.45 -37.12
C ALA A 231 -36.44 -10.29 -36.99
N CYS A 232 -36.03 -9.70 -38.11
CA CYS A 232 -35.18 -8.52 -38.12
C CYS A 232 -35.89 -7.29 -37.56
N ALA A 233 -37.19 -7.11 -37.84
CA ALA A 233 -38.00 -6.05 -37.26
C ALA A 233 -38.09 -6.19 -35.73
N SER A 234 -38.47 -7.37 -35.20
CA SER A 234 -38.59 -7.56 -33.74
C SER A 234 -37.26 -7.37 -32.99
N LEU A 235 -36.13 -7.80 -33.58
CA LEU A 235 -34.79 -7.54 -33.01
C LEU A 235 -34.41 -6.05 -33.05
N THR A 236 -34.90 -5.31 -34.06
CA THR A 236 -34.69 -3.87 -34.16
C THR A 236 -35.53 -3.12 -33.12
N ASP A 237 -36.80 -3.49 -32.94
CA ASP A 237 -37.69 -2.91 -31.92
C ASP A 237 -37.20 -3.20 -30.49
N GLU A 238 -36.75 -4.43 -30.22
CA GLU A 238 -36.13 -4.81 -28.94
C GLU A 238 -34.82 -4.03 -28.69
N HIS A 239 -34.01 -3.82 -29.73
CA HIS A 239 -32.80 -3.01 -29.65
C HIS A 239 -33.09 -1.52 -29.41
N LEU A 240 -34.13 -0.96 -30.05
CA LEU A 240 -34.54 0.43 -29.83
C LEU A 240 -34.94 0.65 -28.37
N ARG A 241 -35.75 -0.25 -27.79
CA ARG A 241 -36.08 -0.23 -26.35
C ARG A 241 -34.83 -0.30 -25.49
N ARG A 242 -33.92 -1.26 -25.74
CA ARG A 242 -32.64 -1.35 -25.01
C ARG A 242 -31.78 -0.08 -25.09
N VAL A 243 -31.84 0.67 -26.20
CA VAL A 243 -31.14 1.95 -26.36
C VAL A 243 -31.85 3.07 -25.60
N GLU A 244 -33.17 3.04 -25.51
CA GLU A 244 -34.01 3.96 -24.73
C GLU A 244 -33.84 3.71 -23.22
N ASP A 245 -33.99 2.46 -22.76
CA ASP A 245 -33.73 2.01 -21.39
C ASP A 245 -32.32 2.41 -20.91
N ALA A 246 -31.30 2.14 -21.75
CA ALA A 246 -29.91 2.49 -21.45
C ALA A 246 -29.67 4.00 -21.44
N ARG A 247 -30.42 4.76 -22.23
CA ARG A 247 -30.35 6.22 -22.22
C ARG A 247 -31.02 6.79 -20.97
N GLU A 248 -32.21 6.35 -20.60
CA GLU A 248 -32.84 6.79 -19.34
C GLU A 248 -32.00 6.40 -18.11
N ALA A 249 -31.34 5.24 -18.13
CA ALA A 249 -30.39 4.86 -17.08
C ALA A 249 -29.17 5.81 -17.04
N HIS A 250 -28.60 6.13 -18.19
CA HIS A 250 -27.46 7.04 -18.30
C HIS A 250 -27.80 8.49 -17.95
N ASP A 251 -28.92 9.02 -18.44
CA ASP A 251 -29.35 10.40 -18.17
C ASP A 251 -29.57 10.58 -16.64
N ARG A 252 -30.14 9.59 -15.94
CA ARG A 252 -30.22 9.55 -14.46
C ARG A 252 -28.84 9.45 -13.77
N GLU A 253 -27.89 8.72 -14.34
CA GLU A 253 -26.52 8.60 -13.82
C GLU A 253 -25.79 9.96 -13.91
N VAL A 254 -25.97 10.67 -15.03
CA VAL A 254 -25.44 12.03 -15.25
C VAL A 254 -26.11 13.05 -14.32
N GLU A 255 -27.43 12.97 -14.11
CA GLU A 255 -28.14 13.82 -13.15
C GLU A 255 -27.61 13.60 -11.72
N ALA A 256 -27.47 12.34 -11.28
CA ALA A 256 -26.93 12.00 -9.97
C ALA A 256 -25.47 12.45 -9.79
N HIS A 257 -24.63 12.32 -10.82
CA HIS A 257 -23.26 12.84 -10.79
C HIS A 257 -23.24 14.37 -10.71
N THR A 258 -24.05 15.05 -11.52
CA THR A 258 -24.14 16.51 -11.54
C THR A 258 -24.63 17.08 -10.20
N GLU A 259 -25.61 16.43 -9.57
CA GLU A 259 -26.10 16.82 -8.24
C GLU A 259 -25.06 16.55 -7.15
N LYS A 260 -24.35 15.40 -7.20
CA LYS A 260 -23.22 15.11 -6.30
C LYS A 260 -22.10 16.15 -6.43
N ARG A 261 -21.74 16.55 -7.66
CA ARG A 261 -20.80 17.66 -7.92
C ARG A 261 -21.33 18.96 -7.28
N ARG A 262 -22.57 19.37 -7.59
CA ARG A 262 -23.19 20.60 -7.07
C ARG A 262 -23.25 20.66 -5.54
N GLN A 263 -23.56 19.54 -4.87
CA GLN A 263 -23.55 19.45 -3.42
C GLN A 263 -22.14 19.63 -2.86
N ARG A 264 -21.16 18.90 -3.40
CA ARG A 264 -19.76 19.02 -2.97
C ARG A 264 -19.18 20.41 -3.22
N ASP A 265 -19.50 21.02 -4.37
CA ASP A 265 -19.08 22.37 -4.70
C ASP A 265 -19.64 23.42 -3.73
N ALA A 266 -20.86 23.20 -3.21
CA ALA A 266 -21.47 24.04 -2.19
C ALA A 266 -20.84 23.82 -0.80
N GLU A 267 -20.56 22.56 -0.41
CA GLU A 267 -19.83 22.23 0.83
C GLU A 267 -18.47 22.91 0.89
N VAL A 268 -17.67 22.76 -0.17
CA VAL A 268 -16.32 23.32 -0.28
C VAL A 268 -16.35 24.84 -0.21
N THR A 269 -17.27 25.48 -0.94
CA THR A 269 -17.39 26.95 -0.95
C THR A 269 -17.90 27.49 0.39
N ALA A 270 -18.74 26.74 1.12
CA ALA A 270 -19.16 27.10 2.47
C ALA A 270 -18.01 26.98 3.48
N LEU A 271 -17.20 25.92 3.39
CA LEU A 271 -16.01 25.70 4.22
C LEU A 271 -14.95 26.78 3.97
N GLU A 272 -14.64 27.09 2.72
CA GLU A 272 -13.72 28.17 2.32
C GLU A 272 -14.14 29.51 2.94
N GLN A 273 -15.41 29.88 2.80
CA GLN A 273 -15.96 31.13 3.35
C GLN A 273 -15.99 31.15 4.89
N ALA A 274 -16.17 30.00 5.54
CA ALA A 274 -16.18 29.89 7.00
C ALA A 274 -14.77 29.91 7.59
N TYR A 275 -13.83 29.20 6.97
CA TYR A 275 -12.41 29.30 7.26
C TYR A 275 -11.93 30.75 7.13
N ALA A 276 -12.23 31.44 6.01
CA ALA A 276 -11.83 32.83 5.79
C ALA A 276 -12.42 33.86 6.80
N ARG A 277 -13.49 33.52 7.52
CA ARG A 277 -14.01 34.32 8.65
C ARG A 277 -13.29 34.06 9.97
N GLY A 278 -12.57 32.93 10.08
CA GLY A 278 -12.03 32.42 11.34
C GLY A 278 -13.06 31.65 12.17
N ASP A 279 -14.12 31.11 11.55
CA ASP A 279 -15.13 30.32 12.25
C ASP A 279 -14.48 29.07 12.87
N VAL A 280 -14.61 28.91 14.19
CA VAL A 280 -13.79 27.97 15.00
C VAL A 280 -13.78 26.55 14.45
N GLU A 281 -14.95 26.00 14.11
CA GLU A 281 -15.08 24.63 13.57
C GLU A 281 -14.36 24.48 12.21
N SER A 282 -14.32 25.54 11.39
CA SER A 282 -13.67 25.52 10.08
C SER A 282 -12.16 25.72 10.19
N VAL A 283 -11.68 26.50 11.17
CA VAL A 283 -10.24 26.58 11.50
C VAL A 283 -9.74 25.24 12.04
N VAL A 284 -10.51 24.57 12.91
CA VAL A 284 -10.19 23.22 13.38
C VAL A 284 -10.20 22.22 12.22
N LEU A 285 -11.30 22.13 11.44
CA LEU A 285 -11.42 21.17 10.35
C LEU A 285 -10.34 21.35 9.27
N TYR A 286 -9.99 22.59 8.92
CA TYR A 286 -8.89 22.87 7.99
C TYR A 286 -7.57 22.30 8.50
N ASN A 287 -7.24 22.50 9.79
CA ASN A 287 -6.02 21.96 10.38
C ASN A 287 -6.07 20.44 10.57
N GLU A 288 -7.22 19.86 10.96
CA GLU A 288 -7.44 18.41 10.97
C GLU A 288 -7.17 17.80 9.58
N MET A 289 -7.60 18.48 8.50
CA MET A 289 -7.34 18.06 7.12
C MET A 289 -5.87 18.23 6.68
N VAL A 290 -5.16 19.26 7.14
CA VAL A 290 -3.71 19.41 6.90
C VAL A 290 -2.96 18.26 7.56
N LEU A 291 -3.20 18.03 8.85
CA LEU A 291 -2.58 16.95 9.64
C LEU A 291 -2.91 15.54 9.13
N ALA A 292 -4.02 15.37 8.43
CA ALA A 292 -4.40 14.13 7.75
C ALA A 292 -3.74 13.95 6.37
N ARG A 293 -3.27 15.03 5.72
CA ARG A 293 -2.46 14.97 4.49
C ARG A 293 -0.97 14.71 4.79
N SER A 294 -0.50 15.02 5.99
CA SER A 294 0.87 14.77 6.44
C SER A 294 1.26 13.27 6.34
N ASP A 295 2.09 12.93 5.35
CA ASP A 295 2.63 11.58 5.12
C ASP A 295 3.68 11.19 6.19
N TYR A 296 3.61 9.98 6.76
CA TYR A 296 4.54 9.52 7.80
C TYR A 296 4.99 8.06 7.55
N PRO A 297 6.20 7.67 7.99
CA PRO A 297 6.72 6.31 7.81
C PRO A 297 5.78 5.22 8.38
N ALA A 298 5.81 4.03 7.77
CA ALA A 298 4.94 2.93 8.16
C ALA A 298 5.07 2.56 9.66
N GLY A 299 3.93 2.41 10.34
CA GLY A 299 3.86 2.15 11.78
C GLY A 299 3.67 3.38 12.67
N PHE A 300 3.51 4.57 12.09
CA PHE A 300 2.94 5.73 12.79
C PHE A 300 1.44 5.53 13.10
N PRO A 301 0.93 6.07 14.22
CA PRO A 301 -0.50 6.18 14.48
C PRO A 301 -1.19 7.27 13.64
N ASP A 302 -2.50 7.10 13.46
CA ASP A 302 -3.36 8.02 12.70
C ASP A 302 -4.01 9.11 13.58
N LEU A 303 -4.05 8.94 14.91
CA LEU A 303 -4.82 9.81 15.80
C LEU A 303 -4.13 11.16 16.03
N ARG A 304 -4.66 12.19 15.36
CA ARG A 304 -4.21 13.58 15.40
C ARG A 304 -5.44 14.46 15.64
N ARG A 305 -5.50 15.16 16.77
CA ARG A 305 -6.62 16.04 17.15
C ARG A 305 -6.16 17.50 17.14
N ALA A 306 -7.05 18.41 16.75
CA ALA A 306 -6.82 19.85 16.83
C ALA A 306 -7.99 20.55 17.53
N ALA A 307 -7.70 21.57 18.33
CA ALA A 307 -8.67 22.47 18.94
C ALA A 307 -8.15 23.91 18.82
N TYR A 308 -9.05 24.88 18.67
CA TYR A 308 -8.68 26.27 18.38
C TYR A 308 -9.39 27.24 19.33
N GLN A 309 -8.61 28.14 19.94
CA GLN A 309 -9.08 29.17 20.86
C GLN A 309 -9.12 30.53 20.14
N PRO A 310 -10.30 31.07 19.78
CA PRO A 310 -10.39 32.30 19.01
C PRO A 310 -9.94 33.56 19.79
N GLU A 311 -10.06 33.58 21.11
CA GLU A 311 -9.69 34.73 21.96
C GLU A 311 -8.18 34.93 22.05
N SER A 312 -7.42 33.84 21.98
CA SER A 312 -5.94 33.81 22.03
C SER A 312 -5.31 33.49 20.67
N ARG A 313 -6.12 33.25 19.65
CA ARG A 313 -5.75 32.85 18.27
C ARG A 313 -4.74 31.69 18.30
N GLN A 314 -5.01 30.73 19.20
CA GLN A 314 -4.11 29.64 19.55
C GLN A 314 -4.66 28.30 19.07
N LEU A 315 -3.88 27.59 18.25
CA LEU A 315 -4.13 26.20 17.90
C LEU A 315 -3.48 25.28 18.93
N VAL A 316 -4.21 24.27 19.40
CA VAL A 316 -3.72 23.22 20.30
C VAL A 316 -3.84 21.89 19.58
N ILE A 317 -2.74 21.14 19.50
CA ILE A 317 -2.64 19.89 18.76
C ILE A 317 -2.25 18.78 19.73
N ASP A 318 -2.99 17.68 19.68
CA ASP A 318 -2.79 16.46 20.48
C ASP A 318 -2.53 15.29 19.51
N PHE A 319 -1.31 14.76 19.54
CA PHE A 319 -0.75 13.89 18.49
C PHE A 319 -0.29 12.55 19.10
N GLU A 320 -0.82 11.44 18.60
CA GLU A 320 -0.34 10.11 18.98
C GLU A 320 0.95 9.74 18.23
N LEU A 321 2.04 9.65 18.98
CA LEU A 321 3.36 9.24 18.49
C LEU A 321 3.46 7.71 18.44
N PRO A 322 4.25 7.13 17.52
CA PRO A 322 4.62 5.72 17.60
C PRO A 322 5.50 5.48 18.84
N THR A 323 5.49 4.26 19.40
CA THR A 323 6.43 3.90 20.47
C THR A 323 7.84 3.61 19.92
N ALA A 324 8.84 3.50 20.79
CA ALA A 324 10.22 3.19 20.41
C ALA A 324 10.41 1.87 19.63
N SER A 325 9.39 0.99 19.57
CA SER A 325 9.37 -0.21 18.73
C SER A 325 9.42 0.09 17.22
N ILE A 326 9.13 1.32 16.78
CA ILE A 326 9.23 1.72 15.37
C ILE A 326 10.67 1.73 14.85
N VAL A 327 11.67 1.88 15.75
CA VAL A 327 13.08 1.83 15.35
C VAL A 327 13.53 0.37 15.24
N PRO A 328 13.99 -0.11 14.07
CA PRO A 328 14.32 -1.53 13.88
C PRO A 328 15.43 -2.01 14.84
N ALA A 329 15.12 -3.07 15.60
CA ALA A 329 16.04 -3.66 16.58
C ALA A 329 17.26 -4.36 15.94
N VAL A 330 17.23 -4.65 14.64
CA VAL A 330 18.35 -5.18 13.86
C VAL A 330 19.11 -4.01 13.19
N ALA A 331 20.44 -4.13 13.11
CA ALA A 331 21.31 -3.15 12.47
C ALA A 331 21.82 -3.58 11.08
N GLU A 332 22.16 -4.87 10.93
CA GLU A 332 22.55 -5.46 9.64
C GLU A 332 22.21 -6.96 9.63
N TYR A 333 21.87 -7.47 8.45
CA TYR A 333 21.80 -8.90 8.14
C TYR A 333 23.12 -9.33 7.51
N ARG A 334 23.69 -10.46 7.94
CA ARG A 334 24.98 -10.93 7.41
C ARG A 334 24.97 -12.41 7.08
N TYR A 335 25.30 -12.75 5.84
CA TYR A 335 25.46 -14.14 5.43
C TYR A 335 26.73 -14.78 6.02
N VAL A 336 26.57 -15.87 6.77
CA VAL A 336 27.66 -16.64 7.39
C VAL A 336 27.83 -17.95 6.64
N LYS A 337 28.67 -17.91 5.59
CA LYS A 337 28.94 -19.04 4.69
C LYS A 337 29.24 -20.37 5.39
N ALA A 338 29.96 -20.34 6.53
CA ALA A 338 30.30 -21.53 7.31
C ALA A 338 29.09 -22.23 7.98
N ARG A 339 27.99 -21.50 8.19
CA ARG A 339 26.72 -22.01 8.74
C ARG A 339 25.60 -22.10 7.70
N ARG A 340 25.83 -21.59 6.48
CA ARG A 340 24.86 -21.43 5.39
C ARG A 340 23.60 -20.64 5.79
N ALA A 341 23.72 -19.76 6.78
CA ALA A 341 22.61 -18.98 7.34
C ALA A 341 22.88 -17.47 7.23
N ILE A 342 21.81 -16.68 7.22
CA ILE A 342 21.87 -15.23 7.45
C ILE A 342 21.73 -15.02 8.96
N GLU A 343 22.64 -14.26 9.56
CA GLU A 343 22.63 -13.92 10.99
C GLU A 343 22.27 -12.44 11.18
N GLU A 344 21.46 -12.16 12.19
CA GLU A 344 21.08 -10.80 12.61
C GLU A 344 22.10 -10.23 13.60
N LYS A 345 22.47 -8.96 13.42
CA LYS A 345 23.23 -8.19 14.39
C LYS A 345 22.31 -7.18 15.08
N PRO A 346 22.16 -7.20 16.41
CA PRO A 346 21.31 -6.25 17.10
C PRO A 346 21.88 -4.83 17.01
N ARG A 347 20.98 -3.85 16.83
CA ARG A 347 21.25 -2.42 16.98
C ARG A 347 21.53 -2.10 18.45
N LYS A 348 22.44 -1.17 18.74
CA LYS A 348 22.76 -0.86 20.14
C LYS A 348 21.56 -0.12 20.77
N PRO A 349 21.26 -0.36 22.07
CA PRO A 349 20.22 0.39 22.77
C PRO A 349 20.45 1.91 22.75
N ALA A 350 21.70 2.37 22.74
CA ALA A 350 22.06 3.79 22.62
C ALA A 350 21.69 4.37 21.24
N ASP A 351 21.85 3.59 20.17
CA ASP A 351 21.54 4.02 18.80
C ASP A 351 20.00 4.11 18.63
N ILE A 352 19.24 3.15 19.17
CA ILE A 352 17.77 3.16 19.23
C ILE A 352 17.25 4.38 20.02
N LYS A 353 17.80 4.59 21.22
CA LYS A 353 17.50 5.72 22.11
C LYS A 353 17.75 7.06 21.42
N ALA A 354 18.82 7.18 20.63
CA ALA A 354 19.10 8.39 19.85
C ALA A 354 18.10 8.61 18.70
N ILE A 355 17.87 7.60 17.85
CA ILE A 355 16.95 7.70 16.70
C ILE A 355 15.53 8.06 17.16
N TYR A 356 15.03 7.43 18.23
CA TYR A 356 13.68 7.69 18.72
C TYR A 356 13.51 9.08 19.36
N ARG A 357 14.52 9.59 20.09
CA ARG A 357 14.51 10.97 20.59
C ARG A 357 14.50 11.99 19.46
N GLU A 358 15.25 11.70 18.40
CA GLU A 358 15.30 12.54 17.21
C GLU A 358 13.96 12.53 16.47
N LEU A 359 13.33 11.35 16.33
CA LEU A 359 12.00 11.20 15.74
C LEU A 359 10.95 12.04 16.48
N VAL A 360 10.87 11.92 17.81
CA VAL A 360 9.92 12.70 18.63
C VAL A 360 10.17 14.21 18.48
N ALA A 361 11.43 14.63 18.35
CA ALA A 361 11.77 16.04 18.13
C ALA A 361 11.39 16.54 16.72
N GLN A 362 11.63 15.71 15.70
CA GLN A 362 11.28 16.02 14.32
C GLN A 362 9.76 16.11 14.10
N VAL A 363 8.98 15.17 14.65
CA VAL A 363 7.51 15.19 14.53
C VAL A 363 6.93 16.48 15.14
N ALA A 364 7.38 16.89 16.33
CA ALA A 364 6.89 18.12 16.97
C ALA A 364 7.18 19.39 16.14
N LEU A 365 8.42 19.53 15.63
CA LEU A 365 8.77 20.69 14.79
C LEU A 365 8.05 20.66 13.43
N ARG A 366 7.91 19.47 12.84
CA ARG A 366 7.16 19.25 11.59
C ARG A 366 5.71 19.68 11.75
N THR A 367 5.00 19.14 12.73
CA THR A 367 3.58 19.43 12.94
C THR A 367 3.32 20.92 13.16
N ILE A 368 4.21 21.63 13.86
CA ILE A 368 4.10 23.10 14.04
C ILE A 368 4.38 23.85 12.73
N HIS A 369 5.32 23.37 11.90
CA HIS A 369 5.61 23.95 10.60
C HIS A 369 4.47 23.78 9.61
N GLU A 370 3.93 22.57 9.47
CA GLU A 370 2.81 22.22 8.57
C GLU A 370 1.61 23.16 8.82
N VAL A 371 1.16 23.31 10.06
CA VAL A 371 0.00 24.18 10.39
C VAL A 371 0.29 25.68 10.24
N LEU A 372 1.52 26.14 10.51
CA LEU A 372 1.87 27.56 10.39
C LEU A 372 2.13 28.01 8.95
N GLU A 373 2.61 27.10 8.08
CA GLU A 373 2.72 27.28 6.63
C GLU A 373 1.33 27.26 5.98
N ALA A 374 0.50 26.29 6.37
CA ALA A 374 -0.84 26.09 5.81
C ALA A 374 -1.87 27.15 6.22
N ASP A 375 -1.60 27.99 7.23
CA ASP A 375 -2.51 29.03 7.74
C ASP A 375 -2.70 30.22 6.77
N GLN A 376 -3.42 29.96 5.67
CA GLN A 376 -3.72 30.91 4.59
C GLN A 376 -4.49 32.16 5.06
N GLY A 377 -5.41 32.01 6.02
CA GLY A 377 -6.19 33.12 6.56
C GLY A 377 -5.52 33.89 7.70
N ASN A 378 -4.30 33.50 8.08
CA ASN A 378 -3.55 34.04 9.21
C ASN A 378 -4.35 34.01 10.53
N HIS A 379 -5.01 32.89 10.82
CA HIS A 379 -5.83 32.69 12.03
C HIS A 379 -5.03 32.26 13.26
N ILE A 380 -3.81 31.76 13.08
CA ILE A 380 -2.99 31.19 14.15
C ILE A 380 -1.87 32.16 14.50
N ASP A 381 -1.88 32.71 15.72
CA ASP A 381 -0.77 33.50 16.26
C ASP A 381 0.12 32.66 17.21
N ALA A 382 -0.42 31.57 17.77
CA ALA A 382 0.33 30.64 18.62
C ALA A 382 -0.07 29.18 18.40
N VAL A 383 0.89 28.26 18.57
CA VAL A 383 0.67 26.81 18.51
C VAL A 383 1.14 26.16 19.81
N VAL A 384 0.30 25.28 20.36
CA VAL A 384 0.68 24.28 21.37
C VAL A 384 0.68 22.92 20.69
N PHE A 385 1.80 22.21 20.70
CA PHE A 385 1.89 20.82 20.29
C PHE A 385 2.15 19.95 21.51
N SER A 386 1.34 18.91 21.69
CA SER A 386 1.52 17.87 22.71
C SER A 386 1.54 16.49 22.04
N GLY A 387 2.63 15.76 22.22
CA GLY A 387 2.81 14.42 21.67
C GLY A 387 2.81 13.37 22.77
N TYR A 388 1.90 12.39 22.71
CA TYR A 388 1.79 11.28 23.66
C TYR A 388 1.97 9.93 22.96
N ILE A 389 2.08 8.84 23.74
CA ILE A 389 1.93 7.47 23.23
C ILE A 389 0.83 6.76 24.02
N ASN A 390 0.07 5.86 23.41
CA ASN A 390 -0.76 4.91 24.15
C ASN A 390 0.13 3.75 24.66
N LYS A 391 0.01 3.39 25.96
CA LYS A 391 0.73 2.25 26.55
C LYS A 391 0.00 1.68 27.75
N ILE A 392 -0.14 0.35 27.80
CA ILE A 392 -0.58 -0.39 29.00
C ILE A 392 0.49 -0.27 30.10
N ASP A 393 0.13 0.24 31.28
CA ASP A 393 0.99 0.19 32.45
C ASP A 393 1.06 -1.24 33.00
N ALA A 394 2.27 -1.81 33.05
CA ALA A 394 2.53 -3.16 33.54
C ALA A 394 2.24 -3.36 35.04
N THR A 395 2.01 -2.27 35.79
CA THR A 395 1.71 -2.29 37.23
C THR A 395 0.21 -2.38 37.51
N THR A 396 -0.61 -1.65 36.73
CA THR A 396 -2.07 -1.56 36.91
C THR A 396 -2.88 -2.35 35.88
N GLY A 397 -2.29 -2.68 34.73
CA GLY A 397 -2.98 -3.29 33.59
C GLY A 397 -3.88 -2.33 32.81
N LEU A 398 -3.83 -1.03 33.10
CA LEU A 398 -4.65 0.00 32.47
C LEU A 398 -3.91 0.71 31.34
N ASP A 399 -4.65 1.20 30.35
CA ASP A 399 -4.12 2.09 29.32
C ASP A 399 -3.73 3.45 29.90
N THR A 400 -2.55 3.92 29.54
CA THR A 400 -1.99 5.22 29.96
C THR A 400 -1.52 6.02 28.74
N ARG A 401 -1.62 7.35 28.84
CA ARG A 401 -1.18 8.31 27.81
C ARG A 401 -0.05 9.21 28.32
N PRO A 402 1.18 8.69 28.52
CA PRO A 402 2.32 9.53 28.87
C PRO A 402 2.68 10.46 27.69
N TYR A 403 2.48 11.77 27.88
CA TYR A 403 3.05 12.80 27.01
C TYR A 403 4.58 12.70 27.03
N LEU A 404 5.20 12.65 25.85
CA LEU A 404 6.66 12.57 25.68
C LEU A 404 7.29 13.93 25.33
N VAL A 405 6.49 14.82 24.75
CA VAL A 405 6.86 16.20 24.41
C VAL A 405 5.64 17.11 24.52
N SER A 406 5.82 18.32 25.03
CA SER A 406 4.86 19.40 24.87
C SER A 406 5.58 20.74 24.72
N VAL A 407 5.14 21.57 23.78
CA VAL A 407 5.78 22.84 23.42
C VAL A 407 4.73 23.88 23.06
N ARG A 408 5.00 25.15 23.39
CA ARG A 408 4.15 26.30 23.07
C ARG A 408 5.01 27.39 22.46
N THR A 409 4.66 27.86 21.27
CA THR A 409 5.39 28.91 20.54
C THR A 409 4.44 29.88 19.85
N THR A 410 4.90 31.11 19.56
CA THR A 410 4.19 32.03 18.67
C THR A 410 4.66 31.84 17.23
N LYS A 411 3.84 32.30 16.26
CA LYS A 411 4.13 32.24 14.83
C LYS A 411 5.41 33.01 14.47
N GLU A 412 5.64 34.19 15.07
CA GLU A 412 6.84 35.00 14.84
C GLU A 412 8.10 34.34 15.40
N ALA A 413 8.00 33.77 16.61
CA ALA A 413 9.12 33.11 17.27
C ALA A 413 9.56 31.83 16.53
N PHE A 414 8.60 31.11 15.93
CA PHE A 414 8.86 29.91 15.16
C PHE A 414 9.38 30.21 13.74
N LEU A 415 8.72 31.13 13.01
CA LEU A 415 9.12 31.50 11.63
C LEU A 415 10.46 32.24 11.56
N ALA A 416 10.98 32.75 12.69
CA ALA A 416 12.36 33.24 12.79
C ALA A 416 13.43 32.13 12.73
N ILE A 417 13.04 30.85 12.79
CA ILE A 417 13.97 29.70 12.84
C ILE A 417 14.12 29.06 11.46
N ASN A 418 15.36 28.95 10.99
CA ASN A 418 15.69 28.21 9.76
C ASN A 418 15.73 26.70 10.05
N LEU A 419 14.58 26.02 9.96
CA LEU A 419 14.43 24.58 10.26
C LEU A 419 15.35 23.67 9.43
N ALA A 420 15.71 24.06 8.20
CA ALA A 420 16.66 23.33 7.35
C ALA A 420 18.11 23.33 7.89
N ARG A 421 18.38 24.00 9.02
CA ARG A 421 19.71 24.17 9.62
C ARG A 421 19.75 24.01 11.14
N VAL A 422 18.69 23.48 11.77
CA VAL A 422 18.67 23.19 13.21
C VAL A 422 18.99 21.74 13.54
N GLU A 423 19.51 21.51 14.74
CA GLU A 423 19.42 20.22 15.44
C GLU A 423 18.05 20.18 16.15
N PRO A 424 17.09 19.31 15.75
CA PRO A 424 15.71 19.35 16.25
C PRO A 424 15.56 19.32 17.78
N GLN A 425 16.32 18.46 18.47
CA GLN A 425 16.31 18.41 19.95
C GLN A 425 16.78 19.73 20.59
N ALA A 426 17.75 20.42 20.00
CA ALA A 426 18.22 21.72 20.48
C ALA A 426 17.23 22.85 20.16
N CYS A 427 16.59 22.79 18.99
CA CYS A 427 15.55 23.72 18.57
C CYS A 427 14.35 23.70 19.52
N LEU A 428 13.78 22.52 19.83
CA LEU A 428 12.69 22.39 20.79
C LEU A 428 13.07 22.91 22.18
N LYS A 429 14.29 22.61 22.65
CA LYS A 429 14.77 23.13 23.93
C LYS A 429 14.88 24.67 23.94
N ASN A 430 15.25 25.28 22.81
CA ASN A 430 15.27 26.74 22.66
C ASN A 430 13.86 27.35 22.60
N LEU A 431 12.88 26.61 22.05
CA LEU A 431 11.44 26.93 22.09
C LEU A 431 10.79 26.69 23.46
N GLY A 432 11.55 26.35 24.51
CA GLY A 432 11.03 26.12 25.86
C GLY A 432 10.21 24.83 26.01
N ALA A 433 10.39 23.85 25.12
CA ALA A 433 9.63 22.59 25.15
C ALA A 433 9.91 21.75 26.41
N ASN A 434 8.84 21.25 27.01
CA ASN A 434 8.88 20.13 27.96
C ASN A 434 9.15 18.84 27.17
N VAL A 435 10.41 18.46 27.01
CA VAL A 435 10.82 17.20 26.34
C VAL A 435 11.18 16.14 27.38
N SER A 436 10.73 14.90 27.17
CA SER A 436 11.06 13.79 28.06
C SER A 436 12.57 13.54 28.14
N ALA A 437 13.06 13.31 29.36
CA ALA A 437 14.43 12.87 29.58
C ALA A 437 14.70 11.43 29.09
N SER A 438 13.63 10.63 28.90
CA SER A 438 13.64 9.26 28.37
C SER A 438 12.31 8.92 27.65
N PRO A 439 12.07 9.45 26.44
CA PRO A 439 10.86 9.12 25.70
C PRO A 439 10.79 7.62 25.37
N GLU A 440 11.93 6.97 25.10
CA GLU A 440 12.00 5.52 24.84
C GLU A 440 11.64 4.63 26.04
N GLU A 441 11.66 5.18 27.26
CA GLU A 441 11.22 4.51 28.49
C GLU A 441 9.75 4.85 28.82
N ALA A 442 9.05 5.60 27.94
CA ALA A 442 7.72 6.19 28.16
C ALA A 442 7.63 7.16 29.35
N ARG A 443 8.74 7.84 29.69
CA ARG A 443 8.78 8.76 30.84
C ARG A 443 7.96 10.02 30.53
N ALA A 444 6.84 10.18 31.20
CA ALA A 444 5.93 11.32 31.01
C ALA A 444 6.56 12.68 31.33
N VAL A 445 6.13 13.71 30.59
CA VAL A 445 6.22 15.14 30.94
C VAL A 445 4.82 15.70 31.24
N ARG A 446 4.74 16.89 31.84
CA ARG A 446 3.49 17.64 31.92
C ARG A 446 3.24 18.40 30.62
N PRO A 447 2.04 18.34 30.02
CA PRO A 447 1.71 19.18 28.88
C PRO A 447 1.68 20.66 29.28
N VAL A 448 1.88 21.56 28.32
CA VAL A 448 1.82 23.02 28.56
C VAL A 448 0.36 23.51 28.62
N VAL A 449 -0.54 22.83 27.91
CA VAL A 449 -2.00 22.99 27.98
C VAL A 449 -2.62 21.60 27.83
N GLU A 450 -3.63 21.26 28.64
CA GLU A 450 -4.36 20.00 28.55
C GLU A 450 -5.46 20.09 27.49
N PHE A 451 -5.45 19.18 26.50
CA PHE A 451 -6.29 19.29 25.30
C PHE A 451 -7.79 19.28 25.60
N ASP A 452 -8.22 18.44 26.55
CA ASP A 452 -9.65 18.27 26.86
C ASP A 452 -10.23 19.47 27.64
N MET A 453 -9.39 20.43 28.07
CA MET A 453 -9.83 21.77 28.54
C MET A 453 -10.00 22.79 27.40
N VAL A 454 -9.68 22.42 26.17
CA VAL A 454 -9.63 23.32 25.01
C VAL A 454 -10.62 22.94 23.91
N ASP A 455 -10.87 21.64 23.69
CA ASP A 455 -11.84 21.18 22.70
C ASP A 455 -13.29 21.35 23.21
N PRO A 456 -14.12 22.23 22.61
CA PRO A 456 -15.51 22.42 23.04
C PRO A 456 -16.36 21.15 22.95
N ARG A 457 -15.96 20.17 22.12
CA ARG A 457 -16.63 18.88 21.95
C ARG A 457 -16.53 18.02 23.22
N PHE A 458 -15.47 18.18 24.03
CA PHE A 458 -15.16 17.31 25.19
C PHE A 458 -15.70 17.82 26.54
N ILE A 459 -16.45 18.91 26.54
CA ILE A 459 -17.30 19.32 27.67
C ILE A 459 -18.35 18.20 28.01
N GLY A 460 -18.60 17.27 27.07
CA GLY A 460 -19.73 16.34 27.09
C GLY A 460 -19.54 14.89 27.60
N GLU A 461 -18.35 14.40 27.99
CA GLU A 461 -18.24 13.03 28.56
C GLU A 461 -18.24 12.98 30.10
N THR A 462 -17.82 14.05 30.78
CA THR A 462 -17.90 14.11 32.25
C THR A 462 -19.35 14.27 32.73
N ASP A 463 -20.22 14.90 31.95
CA ASP A 463 -21.50 15.40 32.47
C ASP A 463 -22.57 14.32 32.71
N VAL A 464 -22.48 13.17 32.03
CA VAL A 464 -23.35 12.01 32.34
C VAL A 464 -22.97 11.38 33.69
N LEU A 465 -21.71 11.53 34.12
CA LEU A 465 -21.21 11.12 35.44
C LEU A 465 -21.40 12.20 36.52
N SER A 466 -21.68 13.47 36.17
CA SER A 466 -21.95 14.58 37.11
C SER A 466 -23.06 14.27 38.14
N GLN A 467 -23.97 13.33 37.84
CA GLN A 467 -25.08 12.93 38.72
C GLN A 467 -24.70 11.81 39.72
N LEU A 468 -23.54 11.18 39.54
CA LEU A 468 -22.97 10.13 40.41
C LEU A 468 -21.74 10.62 41.20
N ASP A 469 -21.17 11.75 40.80
CA ASP A 469 -19.98 12.34 41.41
C ASP A 469 -20.31 13.13 42.68
N ALA A 470 -19.89 12.60 43.84
CA ALA A 470 -20.12 13.20 45.15
C ALA A 470 -19.17 14.38 45.49
N ARG A 471 -18.32 14.84 44.56
CA ARG A 471 -17.39 15.97 44.80
C ARG A 471 -18.15 17.31 44.96
N PRO A 472 -17.85 18.10 46.02
CA PRO A 472 -18.52 19.37 46.26
C PRO A 472 -18.17 20.40 45.18
N ASN A 473 -19.16 21.17 44.73
CA ASN A 473 -18.97 22.28 43.81
C ASN A 473 -18.57 23.56 44.56
N LEU A 474 -17.42 24.13 44.25
CA LEU A 474 -16.92 25.33 44.94
C LEU A 474 -17.76 26.59 44.67
N MET A 475 -18.61 26.59 43.62
CA MET A 475 -19.53 27.68 43.33
C MET A 475 -20.82 27.65 44.16
N GLU A 476 -21.16 26.50 44.76
CA GLU A 476 -22.31 26.35 45.67
C GLU A 476 -21.99 26.84 47.10
N LEU A 477 -20.72 26.77 47.51
CA LEU A 477 -20.23 27.34 48.78
C LEU A 477 -20.47 28.86 48.84
N THR A 478 -20.92 29.39 49.97
CA THR A 478 -20.98 30.86 50.17
C THR A 478 -19.58 31.49 50.16
N PRO A 479 -19.43 32.81 49.94
CA PRO A 479 -18.13 33.47 49.92
C PRO A 479 -17.27 33.17 51.16
N SER A 480 -17.85 33.23 52.35
CA SER A 480 -17.11 32.96 53.61
C SER A 480 -16.82 31.48 53.86
N GLU A 481 -17.58 30.55 53.27
CA GLU A 481 -17.21 29.12 53.24
C GLU A 481 -16.06 28.87 52.25
N PHE A 482 -16.00 29.61 51.14
CA PHE A 482 -14.89 29.56 50.19
C PHE A 482 -13.60 30.19 50.77
N GLU A 483 -13.70 31.36 51.41
CA GLU A 483 -12.63 31.99 52.19
C GLU A 483 -12.10 31.02 53.26
N GLY A 484 -13.02 30.37 54.00
CA GLY A 484 -12.70 29.33 54.98
C GLY A 484 -12.03 28.10 54.37
N LEU A 485 -12.48 27.62 53.20
CA LEU A 485 -11.87 26.49 52.50
C LEU A 485 -10.43 26.78 52.09
N VAL A 486 -10.19 27.95 51.48
CA VAL A 486 -8.85 28.40 51.07
C VAL A 486 -7.94 28.57 52.28
N GLY A 487 -8.43 29.14 53.38
CA GLY A 487 -7.69 29.20 54.64
C GLY A 487 -7.27 27.81 55.15
N ASN A 488 -8.22 26.86 55.20
CA ASN A 488 -7.96 25.48 55.63
C ASN A 488 -6.98 24.72 54.72
N LEU A 489 -7.06 24.94 53.40
CA LEU A 489 -6.13 24.34 52.42
C LEU A 489 -4.69 24.73 52.75
N PHE A 490 -4.43 26.02 52.97
CA PHE A 490 -3.09 26.49 53.35
C PHE A 490 -2.66 26.01 54.74
N THR A 491 -3.58 25.76 55.68
CA THR A 491 -3.25 25.08 56.94
C THR A 491 -2.74 23.65 56.68
N GLN A 492 -3.42 22.90 55.80
CA GLN A 492 -3.04 21.52 55.46
C GLN A 492 -1.73 21.45 54.66
N MET A 493 -1.39 22.50 53.92
CA MET A 493 -0.08 22.68 53.28
C MET A 493 1.05 23.10 54.26
N GLY A 494 0.76 23.21 55.56
CA GLY A 494 1.76 23.41 56.62
C GLY A 494 1.99 24.87 57.04
N LEU A 495 1.11 25.81 56.68
CA LEU A 495 1.19 27.20 57.11
C LEU A 495 0.33 27.45 58.37
N GLU A 496 0.80 28.30 59.28
CA GLU A 496 -0.02 28.76 60.42
C GLU A 496 -1.01 29.84 59.97
N THR A 497 -2.20 29.42 59.54
CA THR A 497 -3.25 30.30 59.01
C THR A 497 -4.18 30.83 60.09
N LYS A 498 -4.53 32.12 60.01
CA LYS A 498 -5.57 32.78 60.81
C LYS A 498 -6.51 33.53 59.88
N LEU A 499 -7.79 33.16 59.88
CA LEU A 499 -8.84 33.90 59.19
C LEU A 499 -8.98 35.28 59.83
N THR A 500 -9.13 36.32 59.01
CA THR A 500 -9.40 37.68 59.48
C THR A 500 -10.87 37.81 59.92
N ARG A 501 -11.25 38.96 60.48
CA ARG A 501 -12.68 39.29 60.68
C ARG A 501 -13.06 40.34 59.65
N SER A 502 -14.08 40.02 58.85
CA SER A 502 -14.46 40.79 57.67
C SER A 502 -14.72 42.28 57.94
N SER A 503 -14.49 43.12 56.92
CA SER A 503 -14.91 44.53 56.84
C SER A 503 -14.05 45.59 57.57
N ARG A 504 -12.77 45.31 57.91
CA ARG A 504 -11.79 46.37 58.29
C ARG A 504 -10.40 46.23 57.69
N ASP A 505 -9.92 45.01 57.47
CA ASP A 505 -8.49 44.76 57.21
C ASP A 505 -8.17 44.72 55.70
N GLY A 506 -8.49 45.80 54.98
CA GLY A 506 -8.03 46.04 53.59
C GLY A 506 -8.44 45.02 52.51
N GLY A 507 -9.35 44.09 52.82
CA GLY A 507 -9.72 42.98 51.92
C GLY A 507 -8.78 41.77 51.99
N VAL A 508 -8.06 41.58 53.11
CA VAL A 508 -7.41 40.29 53.43
C VAL A 508 -8.45 39.31 53.96
N ASP A 509 -8.47 38.11 53.38
CA ASP A 509 -9.42 37.06 53.75
C ASP A 509 -8.77 36.03 54.72
N ALA A 510 -7.45 35.79 54.59
CA ALA A 510 -6.65 35.07 55.59
C ALA A 510 -5.21 35.60 55.68
N ILE A 511 -4.63 35.57 56.89
CA ILE A 511 -3.20 35.80 57.12
C ILE A 511 -2.56 34.46 57.49
N ALA A 512 -1.51 34.07 56.77
CA ALA A 512 -0.75 32.87 57.03
C ALA A 512 0.68 33.20 57.47
N PHE A 513 1.28 32.32 58.26
CA PHE A 513 2.69 32.40 58.64
C PHE A 513 3.42 31.13 58.21
N ASP A 514 4.45 31.31 57.40
CA ASP A 514 5.40 30.25 57.06
C ASP A 514 6.46 30.18 58.15
N THR A 515 6.56 29.02 58.82
CA THR A 515 7.40 28.79 59.99
C THR A 515 8.84 28.33 59.62
N ARG A 516 9.17 28.20 58.34
CA ARG A 516 10.48 27.71 57.87
C ARG A 516 11.59 28.74 58.15
N PRO A 517 12.65 28.45 58.94
CA PRO A 517 13.59 29.46 59.46
C PRO A 517 14.39 30.31 58.44
N ILE A 518 14.35 30.00 57.14
CA ILE A 518 15.14 30.67 56.08
C ILE A 518 14.25 31.32 55.01
N LEU A 519 13.02 30.81 54.81
CA LEU A 519 12.06 31.26 53.78
C LEU A 519 10.74 31.76 54.40
N GLY A 520 10.63 31.68 55.72
CA GLY A 520 9.43 31.98 56.48
C GLY A 520 9.11 33.46 56.56
N GLY A 521 7.84 33.77 56.83
CA GLY A 521 7.33 35.12 56.84
C GLY A 521 5.81 35.18 56.93
N LYS A 522 5.29 36.40 57.01
CA LYS A 522 3.85 36.67 56.92
C LYS A 522 3.42 36.61 55.47
N VAL A 523 2.34 35.89 55.18
CA VAL A 523 1.74 35.75 53.86
C VAL A 523 0.29 36.25 53.93
N VAL A 524 -0.11 37.07 52.97
CA VAL A 524 -1.47 37.60 52.86
C VAL A 524 -2.21 36.83 51.77
N ILE A 525 -3.36 36.26 52.11
CA ILE A 525 -4.16 35.44 51.21
C ILE A 525 -5.51 36.12 50.98
N GLN A 526 -5.91 36.17 49.70
CA GLN A 526 -7.20 36.70 49.26
C GLN A 526 -7.91 35.65 48.40
N ALA A 527 -9.21 35.44 48.64
CA ALA A 527 -10.04 34.45 47.98
C ALA A 527 -11.21 35.15 47.25
N LYS A 528 -11.39 34.86 45.95
CA LYS A 528 -12.40 35.50 45.10
C LYS A 528 -13.22 34.46 44.33
N ARG A 529 -14.33 34.04 44.93
CA ARG A 529 -15.34 33.13 44.34
C ARG A 529 -16.16 33.86 43.26
N TYR A 530 -15.56 34.06 42.10
CA TYR A 530 -16.10 34.82 40.95
C TYR A 530 -16.49 33.89 39.79
N ARG A 531 -17.46 34.33 38.95
CA ARG A 531 -17.80 33.66 37.67
C ARG A 531 -16.85 34.06 36.55
N HIS A 532 -16.59 35.35 36.41
CA HIS A 532 -15.77 35.91 35.32
C HIS A 532 -14.32 36.11 35.75
N THR A 533 -13.44 36.31 34.76
CA THR A 533 -12.00 36.53 34.89
C THR A 533 -11.66 37.67 35.86
N VAL A 534 -10.73 37.42 36.79
CA VAL A 534 -10.23 38.42 37.73
C VAL A 534 -9.33 39.43 37.02
N GLY A 535 -9.75 40.70 37.06
CA GLY A 535 -9.01 41.82 36.47
C GLY A 535 -7.83 42.31 37.30
N VAL A 536 -6.95 43.08 36.67
CA VAL A 536 -5.69 43.59 37.27
C VAL A 536 -5.89 44.49 38.51
N SER A 537 -7.08 45.05 38.73
CA SER A 537 -7.41 45.82 39.93
C SER A 537 -7.23 44.99 41.21
N ALA A 538 -7.87 43.83 41.31
CA ALA A 538 -7.79 42.99 42.50
C ALA A 538 -6.35 42.58 42.86
N VAL A 539 -5.49 42.36 41.85
CA VAL A 539 -4.08 42.00 42.04
C VAL A 539 -3.24 43.22 42.49
N ARG A 540 -3.58 44.43 42.02
CA ARG A 540 -3.00 45.69 42.52
C ARG A 540 -3.42 45.97 43.96
N ASP A 541 -4.68 45.73 44.29
CA ASP A 541 -5.24 45.93 45.63
C ASP A 541 -4.58 44.96 46.63
N LEU A 542 -4.46 43.66 46.28
CA LEU A 542 -3.69 42.69 47.06
C LEU A 542 -2.23 43.13 47.26
N TYR A 543 -1.56 43.65 46.23
CA TYR A 543 -0.18 44.10 46.34
C TYR A 543 -0.02 45.29 47.31
N GLY A 544 -0.91 46.27 47.24
CA GLY A 544 -0.96 47.38 48.20
C GLY A 544 -1.20 46.91 49.63
N THR A 545 -2.14 45.98 49.81
CA THR A 545 -2.46 45.39 51.11
C THR A 545 -1.31 44.53 51.66
N MET A 546 -0.63 43.74 50.83
CA MET A 546 0.56 42.96 51.20
C MET A 546 1.69 43.86 51.72
N LEU A 547 1.94 45.01 51.06
CA LEU A 547 2.92 46.00 51.51
C LEU A 547 2.52 46.66 52.83
N ASN A 548 1.25 47.07 52.97
CA ASN A 548 0.72 47.66 54.22
C ASN A 548 0.81 46.69 55.40
N GLU A 549 0.50 45.42 55.17
CA GLU A 549 0.56 44.36 56.17
C GLU A 549 1.99 43.89 56.51
N GLY A 550 3.02 44.38 55.81
CA GLY A 550 4.41 43.95 55.98
C GLY A 550 4.63 42.48 55.61
N ALA A 551 3.87 41.96 54.65
CA ALA A 551 3.91 40.57 54.25
C ALA A 551 4.99 40.29 53.20
N SER A 552 5.66 39.14 53.34
CA SER A 552 6.74 38.67 52.46
C SER A 552 6.22 38.14 51.13
N LYS A 553 4.93 37.77 51.06
CA LYS A 553 4.25 37.27 49.86
C LYS A 553 2.75 37.50 49.92
N GLY A 554 2.14 37.83 48.78
CA GLY A 554 0.70 37.82 48.58
C GLY A 554 0.28 36.58 47.78
N ILE A 555 -0.93 36.08 48.02
CA ILE A 555 -1.56 34.99 47.25
C ILE A 555 -3.00 35.39 46.94
N ILE A 556 -3.39 35.39 45.66
CA ILE A 556 -4.80 35.50 45.25
C ILE A 556 -5.29 34.18 44.68
N VAL A 557 -6.44 33.72 45.17
CA VAL A 557 -7.08 32.46 44.81
C VAL A 557 -8.46 32.75 44.21
N THR A 558 -8.83 32.11 43.10
CA THR A 558 -10.16 32.29 42.50
C THR A 558 -10.75 30.99 41.95
N THR A 559 -12.07 31.00 41.75
CA THR A 559 -12.82 29.96 41.02
C THR A 559 -12.81 30.15 39.51
N SER A 560 -12.39 31.31 39.00
CA SER A 560 -12.28 31.60 37.56
C SER A 560 -10.80 31.62 37.11
N GLY A 561 -10.44 32.45 36.13
CA GLY A 561 -9.05 32.70 35.72
C GLY A 561 -8.63 34.16 35.95
N PHE A 562 -7.40 34.51 35.60
CA PHE A 562 -6.90 35.90 35.65
C PHE A 562 -6.70 36.49 34.24
N GLY A 563 -6.84 37.81 34.11
CA GLY A 563 -6.61 38.48 32.82
C GLY A 563 -5.12 38.58 32.46
N PRO A 564 -4.75 38.79 31.18
CA PRO A 564 -3.34 38.96 30.78
C PRO A 564 -2.65 40.11 31.53
N ASP A 565 -3.34 41.23 31.73
CA ASP A 565 -2.86 42.37 32.54
C ASP A 565 -2.56 41.99 34.00
N ALA A 566 -3.28 41.02 34.55
CA ALA A 566 -3.07 40.54 35.92
C ALA A 566 -1.78 39.70 36.02
N TYR A 567 -1.51 38.81 35.07
CA TYR A 567 -0.23 38.09 35.00
C TYR A 567 0.93 39.05 34.72
N ALA A 568 0.76 40.00 33.79
CA ALA A 568 1.77 41.03 33.49
C ALA A 568 2.07 41.93 34.70
N PHE A 569 1.05 42.24 35.53
CA PHE A 569 1.26 42.97 36.77
C PHE A 569 1.85 42.09 37.89
N ALA A 570 1.48 40.81 37.99
CA ALA A 570 2.04 39.89 38.99
C ALA A 570 3.53 39.58 38.76
N ASN A 571 3.99 39.63 37.51
CA ASN A 571 5.38 39.36 37.15
C ASN A 571 6.38 40.23 37.96
N GLU A 572 7.51 39.62 38.30
CA GLU A 572 8.60 40.16 39.14
C GLU A 572 8.19 40.64 40.55
N LYS A 573 6.96 40.39 41.01
CA LYS A 573 6.49 40.73 42.35
C LYS A 573 6.31 39.46 43.21
N PRO A 574 6.38 39.56 44.55
CA PRO A 574 6.10 38.44 45.44
C PRO A 574 4.58 38.17 45.54
N LEU A 575 3.95 37.86 44.41
CA LEU A 575 2.52 37.56 44.27
C LEU A 575 2.35 36.20 43.60
N GLU A 576 1.62 35.29 44.25
CA GLU A 576 1.12 34.07 43.62
C GLU A 576 -0.31 34.29 43.13
N MET A 577 -0.66 33.72 41.98
CA MET A 577 -2.03 33.70 41.46
C MET A 577 -2.44 32.25 41.22
N ILE A 578 -3.55 31.84 41.85
CA ILE A 578 -4.07 30.48 41.80
C ILE A 578 -5.48 30.55 41.22
N ASP A 579 -5.60 30.17 39.95
CA ASP A 579 -6.87 30.07 39.24
C ASP A 579 -7.67 28.82 39.66
N GLY A 580 -8.85 28.63 39.07
CA GLY A 580 -9.71 27.49 39.37
C GLY A 580 -9.02 26.13 39.14
N GLY A 581 -8.19 26.01 38.11
CA GLY A 581 -7.43 24.78 37.84
C GLY A 581 -6.35 24.54 38.90
N GLY A 582 -5.56 25.57 39.20
CA GLY A 582 -4.56 25.52 40.27
C GLY A 582 -5.17 25.22 41.65
N LEU A 583 -6.36 25.76 41.95
CA LEU A 583 -7.08 25.51 43.19
C LEU A 583 -7.55 24.04 43.29
N LEU A 584 -8.11 23.49 42.21
CA LEU A 584 -8.52 22.08 42.17
C LEU A 584 -7.34 21.13 42.35
N TYR A 585 -6.20 21.40 41.69
CA TYR A 585 -4.96 20.64 41.87
C TYR A 585 -4.45 20.67 43.32
N LEU A 586 -4.47 21.85 43.97
CA LEU A 586 -4.06 21.95 45.38
C LEU A 586 -5.02 21.21 46.31
N LEU A 587 -6.33 21.30 46.08
CA LEU A 587 -7.35 20.57 46.84
C LEU A 587 -7.23 19.05 46.70
N GLU A 588 -6.95 18.55 45.49
CA GLU A 588 -6.62 17.14 45.26
C GLU A 588 -5.34 16.72 45.98
N SER A 589 -4.29 17.55 45.97
CA SER A 589 -3.01 17.26 46.64
C SER A 589 -3.12 17.08 48.17
N VAL A 590 -4.16 17.64 48.80
CA VAL A 590 -4.47 17.44 50.24
C VAL A 590 -5.58 16.41 50.48
N GLY A 591 -5.94 15.62 49.47
CA GLY A 591 -6.94 14.55 49.56
C GLY A 591 -8.39 15.04 49.66
N ARG A 592 -8.70 16.24 49.15
CA ARG A 592 -10.02 16.88 49.19
C ARG A 592 -10.52 17.25 47.79
N PRO A 593 -10.70 16.29 46.88
CA PRO A 593 -11.10 16.58 45.51
C PRO A 593 -12.46 17.29 45.48
N ALA A 594 -12.54 18.35 44.67
CA ALA A 594 -13.72 19.18 44.49
C ALA A 594 -13.98 19.37 42.97
N ARG A 595 -15.00 20.16 42.62
CA ARG A 595 -15.27 20.59 41.25
C ARG A 595 -15.64 22.07 41.20
N ILE A 596 -15.47 22.71 40.06
CA ILE A 596 -15.95 24.08 39.80
C ILE A 596 -16.93 23.98 38.62
N ILE A 597 -18.23 24.16 38.90
CA ILE A 597 -19.26 24.27 37.87
C ILE A 597 -19.87 25.65 38.02
N MET A 598 -19.66 26.50 37.01
CA MET A 598 -20.26 27.84 36.96
C MET A 598 -21.78 27.69 36.85
N PRO A 599 -22.58 28.34 37.72
CA PRO A 599 -24.02 28.30 37.58
C PRO A 599 -24.42 29.05 36.31
N SER A 600 -25.20 28.41 35.45
CA SER A 600 -25.74 29.01 34.23
C SER A 600 -26.43 30.33 34.53
N ASP A 601 -26.21 31.34 33.68
CA ASP A 601 -26.96 32.58 33.72
C ASP A 601 -28.39 32.33 33.20
N VAL A 602 -29.40 32.86 33.91
CA VAL A 602 -30.85 32.69 33.68
C VAL A 602 -31.51 34.06 33.67
#